data_AF-A0A7K0YUE4-F1
#
_entry.id   AF-A0A7K0YUE4-F1
#
_cell.length_a   1.000
_cell.length_b   1.000
_cell.length_c   1.000
_cell.angle_alpha   90.00
_cell.angle_beta   90.00
_cell.angle_gamma   90.00
#
_symmetry.space_group_name_H-M   'P 1'
#
loop_
_entity.id
_entity.type
_entity.pdbx_description
1 polymer ?
#
loop_
_entity_poly.entity_id
_entity_poly.type
_entity_poly.pdbx_seq_one_letter_code
_entity_poly.pdbx_strand_id
1 'polypeptide(L)' 'VTNAISGIVVVGAIAQLASPNVVVQVIAAVGVLLASINIFGGFAVTRRMLKMFSKGGTA' A
#
# COMPACT_ATOMS: atom_id res chain seq x y z
N VAL A 1 4.15 10.43 -2.48
CA VAL A 1 2.95 9.70 -2.93
C VAL A 1 3.24 8.53 -3.88
N THR A 2 4.26 8.59 -4.75
CA THR A 2 4.57 7.52 -5.74
C THR A 2 4.66 6.12 -5.12
N ASN A 3 5.26 6.00 -3.94
CA ASN A 3 5.30 4.73 -3.20
C ASN A 3 3.88 4.19 -2.89
N ALA A 4 3.00 5.00 -2.30
CA ALA A 4 1.61 4.59 -2.04
C ALA A 4 0.82 4.25 -3.32
N ILE A 5 1.13 4.94 -4.44
CA ILE A 5 0.51 4.69 -5.74
C ILE A 5 0.94 3.34 -6.32
N SER A 6 2.20 2.92 -6.08
CA SER A 6 2.67 1.58 -6.46
C SER A 6 1.90 0.45 -5.76
N GLY A 7 1.14 0.75 -4.71
CA GLY A 7 0.20 -0.15 -4.05
C GLY A 7 -0.91 -0.71 -4.95
N ILE A 8 -1.07 -0.23 -6.19
CA ILE A 8 -1.99 -0.79 -7.21
C ILE A 8 -1.82 -2.31 -7.43
N VAL A 9 -0.65 -2.85 -7.09
CA VAL A 9 -0.37 -4.30 -7.05
C VAL A 9 -1.40 -5.08 -6.22
N VAL A 10 -2.07 -4.45 -5.24
CA VAL A 10 -3.16 -5.07 -4.47
C VAL A 10 -4.28 -5.62 -5.35
N VAL A 11 -4.58 -4.97 -6.48
CA VAL A 11 -5.62 -5.41 -7.42
C VAL A 11 -5.26 -6.76 -8.03
N GLY A 12 -4.00 -6.92 -8.46
CA GLY A 12 -3.50 -8.19 -8.99
C GLY A 12 -3.50 -9.29 -7.93
N ALA A 13 -3.10 -8.97 -6.71
CA ALA A 13 -3.11 -9.94 -5.60
C ALA A 13 -4.54 -10.40 -5.25
N ILE A 14 -5.52 -9.49 -5.21
CA ILE A 14 -6.93 -9.84 -4.96
C ILE A 14 -7.49 -10.72 -6.08
N ALA A 15 -7.19 -10.41 -7.34
CA ALA A 15 -7.60 -11.25 -8.47
C ALA A 15 -7.09 -12.69 -8.33
N GLN A 16 -5.89 -12.85 -7.77
CA GLN A 16 -5.24 -14.14 -7.64
C GLN A 16 -5.79 -15.00 -6.48
N LEU A 17 -6.55 -14.42 -5.54
CA LEU A 17 -7.24 -15.17 -4.48
C LEU A 17 -8.31 -16.13 -5.02
N ALA A 18 -8.84 -15.89 -6.22
CA ALA A 18 -9.81 -16.78 -6.87
C ALA A 18 -9.15 -17.99 -7.57
N SER A 19 -7.83 -18.16 -7.46
CA SER A 19 -7.11 -19.28 -8.07
C SER A 19 -7.58 -20.63 -7.51
N PRO A 20 -7.68 -21.70 -8.32
CA PRO A 20 -7.94 -23.05 -7.81
C PRO A 20 -6.73 -23.67 -7.09
N ASN A 21 -5.55 -23.06 -7.17
CA ASN A 21 -4.33 -23.57 -6.54
C ASN A 21 -4.12 -22.93 -5.15
N VAL A 22 -4.12 -23.76 -4.11
CA VAL A 22 -3.95 -23.33 -2.70
C VAL A 22 -2.63 -22.57 -2.47
N VAL A 23 -1.53 -23.00 -3.09
CA VAL A 23 -0.24 -22.30 -2.96
C VAL A 23 -0.36 -20.87 -3.50
N VAL A 24 -1.03 -20.72 -4.64
CA VAL A 24 -1.27 -19.42 -5.27
C VAL A 24 -2.18 -18.55 -4.39
N GLN A 25 -3.21 -19.11 -3.78
CA GLN A 25 -4.08 -18.40 -2.84
C GLN A 25 -3.31 -17.90 -1.60
N VAL A 26 -2.43 -18.72 -1.04
CA VAL A 26 -1.61 -18.33 0.13
C VAL A 26 -0.65 -17.19 -0.23
N ILE A 27 0.02 -17.29 -1.39
CA ILE A 27 0.90 -16.23 -1.88
C ILE A 27 0.10 -14.95 -2.15
N ALA A 28 -1.09 -15.07 -2.74
CA ALA A 28 -1.97 -13.94 -2.99
C ALA A 28 -2.42 -13.26 -1.69
N ALA A 29 -2.75 -14.02 -0.64
CA ALA A 29 -3.10 -13.48 0.67
C ALA A 29 -1.94 -12.70 1.30
N VAL A 30 -0.72 -13.24 1.24
CA VAL A 30 0.49 -12.51 1.68
C VAL A 30 0.73 -11.27 0.82
N GLY A 31 0.51 -11.36 -0.49
CA GLY A 31 0.61 -10.23 -1.42
C GLY A 31 -0.35 -9.09 -1.07
N VAL A 32 -1.61 -9.41 -0.74
CA VAL A 32 -2.60 -8.43 -0.28
C VAL A 32 -2.15 -7.77 1.02
N LEU A 33 -1.65 -8.55 1.99
CA LEU A 33 -1.12 -8.02 3.24
C LEU A 33 0.02 -7.03 3.00
N LEU A 34 1.03 -7.41 2.21
CA LEU A 34 2.18 -6.55 1.91
C LEU A 34 1.77 -5.29 1.12
N ALA A 35 0.87 -5.43 0.15
CA ALA A 35 0.36 -4.29 -0.61
C ALA A 35 -0.41 -3.32 0.30
N SER A 36 -1.17 -3.83 1.27
CA SER A 36 -1.86 -2.99 2.27
C SER A 36 -0.85 -2.16 3.10
N ILE A 37 0.24 -2.78 3.57
CA ILE A 37 1.28 -2.10 4.33
C ILE A 37 1.91 -0.97 3.50
N ASN A 38 2.17 -1.22 2.22
CA ASN A 38 2.72 -0.23 1.30
C ASN A 38 1.78 0.99 1.14
N ILE A 39 0.48 0.72 0.93
CA ILE A 39 -0.57 1.76 0.80
C ILE A 39 -0.65 2.60 2.07
N PHE A 40 -0.91 1.95 3.22
CA PHE A 40 -1.11 2.64 4.49
C PHE A 40 0.16 3.40 4.94
N GLY A 41 1.32 2.75 4.86
CA GLY A 41 2.61 3.35 5.20
C GLY A 41 2.96 4.53 4.29
N GLY A 42 2.81 4.36 2.98
CA GLY A 42 3.09 5.41 2.00
C GLY A 42 2.21 6.66 2.18
N PHE A 43 0.92 6.48 2.50
CA PHE A 43 0.03 7.59 2.80
C PHE A 43 0.30 8.23 4.17
N ALA A 44 0.59 7.43 5.21
CA ALA A 44 0.92 7.95 6.53
C ALA A 44 2.19 8.81 6.51
N VAL A 45 3.25 8.37 5.81
CA VAL A 45 4.48 9.14 5.64
C VAL A 45 4.21 10.40 4.82
N THR A 46 3.47 10.30 3.71
CA THR A 46 3.11 11.49 2.91
C THR A 46 2.40 12.54 3.77
N ARG A 47 1.44 12.14 4.62
CA ARG A 47 0.76 13.06 5.55
C ARG A 47 1.73 13.72 6.54
N ARG A 48 2.67 12.95 7.09
CA ARG A 48 3.72 13.49 7.99
C ARG A 48 4.61 14.51 7.27
N MET A 49 5.02 14.22 6.04
CA MET A 49 5.83 15.13 5.22
C MET A 49 5.08 16.44 4.95
N LEU A 50 3.82 16.36 4.50
CA LEU A 50 3.00 17.54 4.24
C LEU A 50 2.74 18.38 5.50
N LYS A 51 2.60 17.72 6.67
CA LYS A 51 2.46 18.40 7.96
C LYS A 51 3.72 19.19 8.35
N MET A 52 4.91 18.78 7.91
CA MET A 52 6.15 19.54 8.15
C MET A 52 6.20 20.85 7.36
N PHE A 53 5.64 20.88 6.15
CA PHE A 53 5.48 22.12 5.38
C PHE A 53 4.44 23.06 5.99
N SER A 54 3.34 22.51 6.53
CA SER A 54 2.32 23.29 7.25
C SER A 54 2.81 23.86 8.58
N LYS A 55 3.80 23.25 9.24
CA LYS A 55 4.38 23.74 10.49
C LYS A 55 5.48 24.80 10.30
N GLY A 56 6.04 24.93 9.10
CA GLY A 56 7.03 25.97 8.79
C GLY A 56 6.44 27.36 8.50
N GLY A 57 5.10 27.50 8.51
CA GLY A 57 4.37 28.74 8.22
C GLY A 57 4.01 29.58 9.44
N THR A 58 4.85 29.60 10.47
CA THR A 58 4.85 30.70 11.45
C THR A 58 6.03 31.61 11.15
N ALA A 59 5.79 32.53 10.23
CA ALA A 59 6.48 33.81 10.10
C ALA A 59 5.40 34.85 9.80
#